data_AF-A0A7Z7J0N9-F1
#
_entry.id   AF-A0A7Z7J0N9-F1
#
_cell.length_a   1.000
_cell.length_b   1.000
_cell.length_c   1.000
_cell.angle_alpha   90.00
_cell.angle_beta   90.00
_cell.angle_gamma   90.00
#
_symmetry.space_group_name_H-M   'P 1'
#
loop_
_entity.id
_entity.type
_entity.pdbx_description
1 polymer ?
#
loop_
_entity_poly.entity_id
_entity_poly.type
_entity_poly.pdbx_seq_one_letter_code
_entity_poly.pdbx_strand_id
1 'polypeptide(L)'
;MIDLSEVSYIKRIVVGSDNPAKMQTAEQVEAAQQLLNRCLSEAPKGAILGIEKSFNILQLGEHQVVLQWLCYHVGFKRKPVWLTEA
;
A
#
# COMPACT_ATOMS: atom_id res chain seq x y z
N MET A 1 -9.45 17.73 5.79
CA MET A 1 -10.05 16.56 5.11
C MET A 1 -9.98 16.85 3.63
N ILE A 2 -9.46 15.93 2.81
CA ILE A 2 -9.40 16.15 1.35
C ILE A 2 -10.83 16.06 0.80
N ASP A 3 -11.19 16.95 -0.13
CA ASP A 3 -12.42 16.80 -0.89
C ASP A 3 -12.19 15.69 -1.94
N LEU A 4 -13.05 14.66 -1.92
CA LEU A 4 -12.93 13.54 -2.84
C LEU A 4 -13.10 13.97 -4.30
N SER A 5 -13.83 15.05 -4.58
CA SER A 5 -13.98 15.59 -5.93
C SER A 5 -12.67 16.16 -6.51
N GLU A 6 -11.70 16.50 -5.66
CA GLU A 6 -10.40 16.99 -6.08
C GLU A 6 -9.38 15.88 -6.32
N VAL A 7 -9.70 14.62 -5.98
CA VAL A 7 -8.79 13.49 -6.14
C VAL A 7 -8.79 13.05 -7.61
N SER A 8 -7.66 13.23 -8.29
CA SER A 8 -7.48 12.78 -9.68
C SER A 8 -6.63 11.52 -9.79
N TYR A 9 -5.93 11.13 -8.72
CA TYR A 9 -5.04 10.00 -8.71
C TYR A 9 -5.05 9.29 -7.35
N ILE A 10 -5.10 7.96 -7.38
CA ILE A 10 -5.05 7.10 -6.19
C ILE A 10 -3.91 6.11 -6.34
N LYS A 11 -2.99 6.10 -5.37
CA LYS A 11 -1.97 5.06 -5.25
C LYS A 11 -2.40 4.04 -4.20
N ARG A 12 -2.46 2.77 -4.60
CA ARG A 12 -2.57 1.63 -3.68
C ARG A 12 -1.17 1.24 -3.21
N ILE A 13 -1.00 1.12 -1.91
CA ILE A 13 0.26 0.71 -1.27
C ILE A 13 -0.05 -0.44 -0.32
N VAL A 14 0.50 -1.62 -0.64
CA VAL A 14 0.38 -2.81 0.20
C VAL A 14 1.60 -2.89 1.11
N VAL A 15 1.36 -2.94 2.41
CA VAL A 15 2.39 -3.15 3.44
C VAL A 15 2.12 -4.51 4.08
N GLY A 16 3.00 -5.48 3.82
CA GLY A 16 2.85 -6.88 4.25
C GLY A 16 2.73 -7.84 3.07
N SER A 17 2.47 -9.12 3.35
CA SER A 17 2.42 -10.17 2.32
C SER A 17 0.98 -10.46 1.91
N ASP A 18 0.61 -10.11 0.68
CA ASP A 18 -0.70 -10.36 0.06
C ASP A 18 -0.70 -11.52 -0.95
N ASN A 19 0.49 -12.02 -1.30
CA ASN A 19 0.66 -13.10 -2.27
C ASN A 19 1.35 -14.33 -1.62
N PRO A 20 0.68 -15.49 -1.57
CA PRO A 20 1.25 -16.70 -0.96
C PRO A 20 2.41 -17.30 -1.75
N ALA A 21 2.49 -17.06 -3.06
CA ALA A 21 3.60 -17.53 -3.89
C ALA A 21 4.83 -16.63 -3.78
N LYS A 22 4.68 -15.42 -3.20
CA LYS A 22 5.75 -14.43 -3.08
C LYS A 22 5.60 -13.65 -1.78
N MET A 23 6.05 -14.26 -0.70
CA MET A 23 6.16 -13.59 0.60
C MET A 23 7.11 -12.39 0.47
N GLN A 24 6.67 -11.24 0.99
CA GLN A 24 7.52 -10.07 1.01
C GLN A 24 8.64 -10.23 2.04
N THR A 25 9.84 -9.80 1.71
CA THR A 25 10.94 -9.70 2.68
C THR A 25 10.74 -8.50 3.60
N ALA A 26 11.46 -8.45 4.72
CA ALA A 26 11.38 -7.32 5.64
C ALA A 26 11.75 -5.99 4.95
N GLU A 27 12.74 -6.01 4.06
CA GLU A 27 13.20 -4.86 3.30
C GLU A 27 12.13 -4.37 2.30
N GLN A 28 11.36 -5.29 1.71
CA GLN A 28 10.27 -4.94 0.80
C GLN A 28 9.10 -4.30 1.56
N VAL A 29 8.76 -4.85 2.74
CA VAL A 29 7.74 -4.27 3.61
C VAL A 29 8.18 -2.87 4.08
N GLU A 30 9.44 -2.72 4.45
CA GLU A 30 9.99 -1.42 4.85
C GLU A 30 9.97 -0.41 3.69
N ALA A 31 10.35 -0.82 2.48
CA ALA A 31 10.28 0.04 1.30
C ALA A 31 8.85 0.50 0.99
N ALA A 32 7.86 -0.39 1.15
CA ALA A 32 6.45 -0.03 1.02
C ALA A 32 5.99 0.97 2.10
N GLN A 33 6.45 0.78 3.34
CA GLN A 33 6.18 1.71 4.44
C GLN A 33 6.84 3.09 4.21
N GLN A 34 8.08 3.11 3.72
CA GLN A 34 8.78 4.35 3.36
C GLN A 34 8.05 5.08 2.22
N LEU A 35 7.57 4.34 1.21
CA LEU A 35 6.75 4.92 0.14
C LEU A 35 5.45 5.51 0.70
N LEU A 36 4.76 4.82 1.60
CA LEU A 36 3.56 5.33 2.26
C LEU A 36 3.86 6.62 3.03
N ASN A 37 4.92 6.63 3.83
CA ASN A 37 5.34 7.81 4.58
C ASN A 37 5.61 8.98 3.65
N ARG A 38 6.35 8.74 2.55
CA ARG A 38 6.63 9.73 1.52
C ARG A 38 5.36 10.31 0.91
N CYS A 39 4.39 9.46 0.56
CA CYS A 39 3.08 9.89 0.05
C CYS A 39 2.33 10.82 1.01
N LEU A 40 2.53 10.66 2.32
CA LEU A 40 1.83 11.41 3.36
C LEU A 40 2.63 12.61 3.90
N SER A 41 3.92 12.73 3.58
CA SER A 41 4.80 13.78 4.11
C SER A 41 5.31 14.76 3.04
N GLU A 42 5.62 14.28 1.83
CA GLU A 42 6.21 15.09 0.76
C GLU A 42 5.16 15.70 -0.17
N ALA A 43 5.51 16.80 -0.85
CA ALA A 43 4.65 17.43 -1.84
C ALA A 43 4.66 16.67 -3.19
N PRO A 44 3.51 16.59 -3.90
CA PRO A 44 2.17 16.94 -3.42
C PRO A 44 1.70 15.97 -2.33
N LYS A 45 1.19 16.51 -1.21
CA LYS A 45 0.82 15.71 -0.04
C LYS A 45 -0.46 14.93 -0.32
N GLY A 46 -0.38 13.62 -0.21
CA GLY A 46 -1.52 12.72 -0.31
C GLY A 46 -2.34 12.68 0.97
N ALA A 47 -3.53 12.09 0.88
CA ALA A 47 -4.39 11.79 2.01
C ALA A 47 -4.86 10.33 1.95
N ILE A 48 -4.93 9.67 3.10
CA ILE A 48 -5.51 8.33 3.20
C ILE A 48 -7.01 8.44 2.94
N LEU A 49 -7.49 7.78 1.90
CA LEU A 49 -8.91 7.67 1.56
C LEU A 49 -9.54 6.43 2.19
N GLY A 50 -8.75 5.38 2.38
CA GLY A 50 -9.18 4.12 2.95
C GLY A 50 -8.00 3.23 3.33
N ILE A 51 -8.25 2.34 4.28
CA ILE A 51 -7.29 1.31 4.72
C ILE A 51 -8.05 -0.02 4.74
N GLU A 52 -7.60 -0.97 3.94
CA GLU A 52 -8.04 -2.35 4.04
C GLU A 52 -7.11 -3.09 5.00
N LYS A 53 -7.70 -3.76 6.00
CA LYS A 53 -6.96 -4.64 6.91
C LYS A 53 -7.27 -6.07 6.52
N SER A 54 -6.26 -6.79 6.03
CA SER A 54 -6.45 -8.11 5.44
C SER A 54 -5.60 -9.14 6.16
N PHE A 55 -6.20 -10.31 6.34
CA PHE A 55 -5.59 -11.48 6.92
C PHE A 55 -6.15 -12.69 6.22
N ASN A 56 -5.29 -13.63 5.84
CA ASN A 56 -5.70 -14.87 5.19
C ASN A 56 -4.81 -16.02 5.65
N ILE A 57 -5.40 -17.19 5.82
CA ILE A 57 -4.69 -18.43 6.09
C ILE A 57 -4.96 -19.36 4.91
N LEU A 58 -3.89 -19.72 4.21
CA LEU A 58 -3.98 -20.57 3.03
C LEU A 58 -3.26 -21.89 3.31
N GLN A 59 -3.88 -22.98 2.87
CA GLN A 59 -3.23 -24.29 2.85
C GLN A 59 -2.63 -24.56 1.47
N LEU A 60 -1.33 -24.81 1.44
CA LEU A 60 -0.56 -25.14 0.25
C LEU A 60 0.08 -26.52 0.45
N GLY A 61 -0.66 -27.56 0.05
CA GLY A 61 -0.29 -28.95 0.35
C GLY A 61 -0.34 -29.19 1.85
N GLU A 62 0.81 -29.56 2.44
CA GLU A 62 0.96 -29.78 3.89
C GLU A 62 1.41 -28.52 4.65
N HIS A 63 1.67 -27.41 3.95
CA HIS A 63 2.13 -26.17 4.57
C HIS A 63 0.99 -25.18 4.74
N GLN A 64 0.90 -24.61 5.95
CA GLN A 64 0.02 -23.49 6.24
C GLN A 64 0.79 -22.17 6.08
N VAL A 65 0.29 -21.29 5.22
CA VAL A 65 0.84 -19.95 5.01
C VAL A 65 -0.12 -18.91 5.56
N VAL A 66 0.41 -18.02 6.38
CA VAL A 66 -0.33 -16.88 6.93
C VAL A 66 0.06 -15.64 6.16
N LEU A 67 -0.94 -14.99 5.58
CA LEU A 67 -0.82 -13.71 4.90
C LEU A 67 -1.45 -12.63 5.75
N GLN A 68 -0.73 -11.53 5.93
CA GLN A 68 -1.22 -10.37 6.64
C GLN A 68 -0.67 -9.12 5.98
N TRP A 69 -1.57 -8.18 5.66
CA TRP A 69 -1.19 -6.93 5.04
C TRP A 69 -2.22 -5.82 5.29
N LEU A 70 -1.76 -4.58 5.11
CA LEU A 70 -2.59 -3.39 5.03
C LEU A 70 -2.50 -2.81 3.63
N CYS A 71 -3.65 -2.57 2.98
CA CYS A 71 -3.68 -1.82 1.71
C CYS A 71 -4.15 -0.39 1.97
N TYR A 72 -3.24 0.56 1.83
CA TYR A 72 -3.52 1.99 1.93
C TYR A 72 -3.90 2.55 0.56
N HIS A 73 -5.02 3.26 0.49
CA HIS A 73 -5.43 4.02 -0.68
C HIS A 73 -5.11 5.49 -0.44
N VAL A 74 -4.02 5.96 -1.04
CA VAL A 74 -3.59 7.36 -0.89
C VAL A 74 -4.03 8.16 -2.11
N GLY A 75 -4.91 9.12 -1.88
CA GLY A 75 -5.43 10.04 -2.89
C GLY A 75 -4.58 11.29 -3.03
N PHE A 76 -4.43 11.78 -4.25
CA PHE A 76 -3.72 13.00 -4.61
C PHE A 76 -4.56 13.85 -5.56
N LYS A 77 -4.41 15.18 -5.47
CA LYS A 77 -4.99 16.11 -6.46
C LYS A 77 -4.35 15.99 -7.85
N ARG A 78 -3.09 15.53 -7.90
CA ARG A 78 -2.33 15.24 -9.11
C ARG A 78 -1.29 14.17 -8.79
N LYS A 79 -0.97 13.28 -9.74
CA LYS A 79 0.10 12.28 -9.60
C LYS A 79 1.44 12.96 -9.23
N PRO A 80 2.10 12.56 -8.12
CA PRO A 80 3.43 13.06 -7.77
C PRO A 80 4.45 12.73 -8.86
N VAL A 81 5.33 13.67 -9.21
CA VAL A 81 6.34 13.47 -10.27
C VAL A 81 7.38 12.41 -9.91
N TRP A 82 7.67 12.27 -8.61
CA TRP A 82 8.60 11.28 -8.07
C TRP A 82 7.99 9.89 -7.95
N LEU A 83 6.67 9.77 -8.09
CA LEU A 83 5.98 8.48 -8.01
C LEU A 83 6.06 7.82 -9.39
N THR A 84 7.21 7.21 -9.65
CA THR A 84 7.40 6.34 -10.82
C THR A 84 6.53 5.11 -10.68
N GLU A 85 6.05 4.59 -11.81
CA GLU A 85 5.33 3.31 -11.80
C GLU A 85 6.30 2.20 -11.42
N ALA A 86 5.87 1.39 -10.46
CA ALA A 86 6.48 0.13 -10.05
C ALA A 86 5.37 -0.92 -10.14
#